data_AF-A0A7Y7CVK7-F1
#
_entry.id   AF-A0A7Y7CVK7-F1
#
_cell.length_a   1.000
_cell.length_b   1.000
_cell.length_c   1.000
_cell.angle_alpha   90.00
_cell.angle_beta   90.00
_cell.angle_gamma   90.00
#
_symmetry.space_group_name_H-M   'P 1'
#
loop_
_entity.id
_entity.type
_entity.pdbx_description
1 polymer ?
#
loop_
_entity_poly.entity_id
_entity_poly.type
_entity_poly.pdbx_seq_one_letter_code
_entity_poly.pdbx_strand_id
1 'polypeptide(L)'
;MKHFSLFAFALLLSCTSTPEESTTEDAAIVIVPADSTKEERPLAELAPEQQSAFDALNVLQTSSDEPNRLFSTFANQEQVCYPPDTIITISQEEFRAAMQDFVNQNYSQLSREERDDLAMKSALAADLYAVSLCLNNSTDVSFVEGAPRKGVWVLRNLLRRRDVIMVW
;
A
#
# COMPACT_ATOMS: atom_id res chain seq x y z
N MET A 1 56.08 -24.96 -38.25
CA MET A 1 56.24 -26.40 -37.97
C MET A 1 55.88 -26.64 -36.52
N LYS A 2 54.99 -27.63 -36.28
CA LYS A 2 54.72 -28.35 -35.02
C LYS A 2 54.03 -27.53 -33.90
N HIS A 3 52.74 -27.77 -33.63
CA HIS A 3 52.20 -28.67 -32.57
C HIS A 3 52.16 -27.93 -31.20
N PHE A 4 51.18 -28.01 -30.31
CA PHE A 4 50.11 -28.98 -30.05
C PHE A 4 49.08 -28.33 -29.10
N SER A 5 47.89 -28.91 -29.04
CA SER A 5 46.70 -28.50 -28.26
C SER A 5 46.76 -28.85 -26.76
N LEU A 6 45.73 -28.40 -26.03
CA LEU A 6 45.24 -28.79 -24.69
C LEU A 6 45.97 -28.14 -23.47
N PHE A 7 45.29 -27.62 -22.44
CA PHE A 7 44.29 -28.27 -21.60
C PHE A 7 43.47 -27.23 -20.82
N ALA A 8 42.14 -27.43 -20.74
CA ALA A 8 41.28 -26.79 -19.76
C ALA A 8 41.47 -27.48 -18.40
N PHE A 9 41.61 -26.72 -17.32
CA PHE A 9 41.41 -27.25 -15.96
C PHE A 9 40.44 -26.34 -15.22
N ALA A 10 39.18 -26.78 -15.21
CA ALA A 10 38.15 -26.30 -14.30
C ALA A 10 38.47 -26.81 -12.90
N LEU A 11 38.72 -25.91 -11.95
CA LEU A 11 38.70 -26.24 -10.53
C LEU A 11 37.33 -25.84 -9.98
N LEU A 12 36.41 -26.81 -9.99
CA LEU A 12 35.18 -26.79 -9.23
C LEU A 12 35.56 -26.86 -7.75
N LEU A 13 35.42 -25.74 -7.03
CA LEU A 13 35.37 -25.71 -5.58
C LEU A 13 34.02 -26.30 -5.13
N SER A 14 33.94 -27.62 -5.04
CA SER A 14 32.84 -28.28 -4.33
C SER A 14 33.14 -28.23 -2.84
N CYS A 15 32.47 -27.32 -2.13
CA CYS A 15 32.36 -27.37 -0.68
C CYS A 15 31.60 -28.64 -0.28
N THR A 16 32.29 -29.57 0.39
CA THR A 16 31.67 -30.65 1.14
C THR A 16 31.21 -30.10 2.49
N SER A 17 29.90 -29.90 2.66
CA SER A 17 29.30 -29.79 3.99
C SER A 17 28.63 -31.12 4.33
N THR A 18 29.26 -31.86 5.24
CA THR A 18 28.70 -33.03 5.92
C THR A 18 27.45 -32.61 6.69
N PRO A 19 26.29 -33.26 6.53
CA PRO A 19 25.20 -33.12 7.49
C PRO A 19 25.47 -34.05 8.67
N GLU A 20 25.60 -33.48 9.87
CA GLU A 20 25.48 -34.21 11.12
C GLU A 20 24.07 -34.80 11.23
N GLU A 21 24.01 -36.08 11.53
CA GLU A 21 22.81 -36.86 11.78
C GLU A 21 22.17 -36.39 13.09
N SER A 22 21.26 -35.42 13.04
CA SER A 22 20.42 -35.07 14.19
C SER A 22 19.17 -35.95 14.19
N THR A 23 19.04 -36.69 15.27
CA THR A 23 18.04 -37.71 15.57
C THR A 23 16.62 -37.23 15.31
N THR A 24 15.90 -37.95 14.45
CA THR A 24 14.48 -37.79 14.18
C THR A 24 13.68 -38.14 15.44
N GLU A 25 13.26 -37.13 16.20
CA GLU A 25 12.03 -37.24 16.98
C GLU A 25 10.88 -37.01 16.00
N ASP A 26 10.07 -38.05 15.79
CA ASP A 26 8.81 -37.99 15.04
C ASP A 26 7.85 -36.99 15.72
N ALA A 27 8.02 -35.72 15.38
CA ALA A 27 6.96 -34.73 15.58
C ALA A 27 5.85 -35.10 14.61
N ALA A 28 4.85 -35.84 15.10
CA ALA A 28 3.61 -36.05 14.39
C ALA A 28 3.11 -34.70 13.87
N ILE A 29 3.14 -34.52 12.55
CA ILE A 29 2.56 -33.36 11.89
C ILE A 29 1.07 -33.44 12.20
N VAL A 30 0.63 -32.69 13.20
CA VAL A 30 -0.79 -32.45 13.44
C VAL A 30 -1.24 -31.56 12.28
N ILE A 31 -1.73 -32.20 11.22
CA ILE A 31 -2.51 -31.52 10.18
C ILE A 31 -3.79 -31.09 10.89
N VAL A 32 -3.76 -29.92 11.51
CA VAL A 32 -4.98 -29.25 11.95
C VAL A 32 -5.77 -29.01 10.67
N PRO A 33 -6.98 -29.58 10.51
CA PRO A 33 -7.84 -29.24 9.38
C PRO A 33 -7.94 -27.72 9.33
N ALA A 34 -7.83 -27.14 8.14
CA ALA A 34 -8.09 -25.72 7.91
C ALA A 34 -9.59 -25.43 8.06
N ASP A 35 -10.18 -25.83 9.19
CA ASP A 35 -11.47 -25.41 9.66
C ASP A 35 -11.24 -24.35 10.73
N SER A 36 -10.52 -23.29 10.36
CA SER A 36 -10.82 -21.99 10.92
C SER A 36 -11.92 -21.41 10.05
N THR A 37 -13.15 -21.81 10.32
CA THR A 37 -14.33 -21.01 9.99
C THR A 37 -14.24 -19.70 10.79
N LYS A 38 -13.29 -18.84 10.39
CA LYS A 38 -13.31 -17.43 10.71
C LYS A 38 -14.61 -16.99 10.07
N GLU A 39 -15.62 -16.75 10.90
CA GLU A 39 -16.93 -16.32 10.46
C GLU A 39 -16.74 -15.02 9.67
N GLU A 40 -16.61 -15.16 8.35
CA GLU A 40 -16.42 -14.04 7.44
C GLU A 40 -17.74 -13.30 7.43
N ARG A 41 -17.89 -12.36 8.37
CA ARG A 41 -19.05 -11.48 8.36
C ARG A 41 -19.17 -10.90 6.96
N PRO A 42 -20.33 -11.07 6.30
CA PRO A 42 -20.57 -10.49 5.00
C PRO A 42 -20.18 -9.02 5.00
N LEU A 43 -19.53 -8.57 3.94
CA LEU A 43 -19.25 -7.15 3.78
C LEU A 43 -20.59 -6.41 3.72
N ALA A 44 -20.76 -5.43 4.60
CA ALA A 44 -21.94 -4.57 4.59
C ALA A 44 -22.04 -3.86 3.24
N GLU A 45 -23.27 -3.71 2.75
CA GLU A 45 -23.56 -2.88 1.58
C GLU A 45 -23.08 -1.45 1.84
N LEU A 46 -22.54 -0.81 0.80
CA LEU A 46 -22.05 0.57 0.90
C LEU A 46 -23.23 1.53 0.88
N ALA A 47 -23.18 2.53 1.76
CA ALA A 47 -24.07 3.69 1.63
C ALA A 47 -23.80 4.42 0.30
N PRO A 48 -24.78 5.16 -0.26
CA PRO A 48 -24.60 5.90 -1.51
C PRO A 48 -23.37 6.82 -1.52
N GLU A 49 -23.09 7.48 -0.40
CA GLU A 49 -21.95 8.38 -0.22
C GLU A 49 -20.62 7.63 -0.28
N GLN A 50 -20.56 6.44 0.32
CA GLN A 50 -19.36 5.59 0.31
C GLN A 50 -19.10 5.03 -1.08
N GLN A 51 -20.15 4.64 -1.80
CA GLN A 51 -20.04 4.23 -3.19
C GLN A 51 -19.55 5.38 -4.07
N SER A 52 -20.11 6.59 -3.89
CA SER A 52 -19.67 7.79 -4.60
C SER A 52 -18.21 8.13 -4.32
N ALA A 53 -17.76 8.00 -3.06
CA ALA A 53 -16.36 8.16 -2.71
C ALA A 53 -15.48 7.15 -3.44
N PHE A 54 -15.96 5.91 -3.57
CA PHE A 54 -15.21 4.88 -4.24
C PHE A 54 -15.10 5.07 -5.75
N ASP A 55 -16.17 5.55 -6.38
CA ASP A 55 -16.19 5.90 -7.79
C ASP A 55 -15.24 7.08 -8.07
N ALA A 56 -15.26 8.11 -7.22
CA ALA A 56 -14.34 9.25 -7.34
C ALA A 56 -12.86 8.83 -7.23
N LEU A 57 -12.53 7.96 -6.26
CA LEU A 57 -11.18 7.39 -6.14
C LEU A 57 -10.76 6.58 -7.38
N ASN A 58 -11.69 5.86 -8.01
CA ASN A 58 -11.40 5.11 -9.24
C ASN A 58 -11.09 6.04 -10.41
N VAL A 59 -11.87 7.13 -10.55
CA VAL A 59 -11.59 8.16 -11.56
C VAL A 59 -10.21 8.76 -11.32
N LEU A 60 -9.94 9.22 -10.10
CA LEU A 60 -8.65 9.80 -9.73
C LEU A 60 -7.46 8.85 -9.93
N GLN A 61 -7.64 7.53 -9.76
CA GLN A 61 -6.57 6.58 -10.05
C GLN A 61 -6.16 6.56 -11.54
N THR A 62 -7.08 6.89 -12.43
CA THR A 62 -6.88 6.78 -13.89
C THR A 62 -6.66 8.11 -14.60
N SER A 63 -6.82 9.23 -13.89
CA SER A 63 -6.81 10.58 -14.49
C SER A 63 -5.63 11.45 -14.06
N SER A 64 -4.65 10.91 -13.32
CA SER A 64 -3.49 11.68 -12.86
C SER A 64 -2.55 12.01 -14.03
N ASP A 65 -1.87 13.15 -13.91
CA ASP A 65 -0.88 13.62 -14.90
C ASP A 65 0.30 12.64 -15.01
N GLU A 66 0.68 12.03 -13.89
CA GLU A 66 1.69 10.99 -13.79
C GLU A 66 1.10 9.68 -13.28
N PRO A 67 1.59 8.52 -13.72
CA PRO A 67 1.09 7.24 -13.24
C PRO A 67 1.40 7.03 -11.75
N ASN A 68 0.55 6.25 -11.07
CA ASN A 68 0.74 5.79 -9.69
C ASN A 68 0.82 6.91 -8.63
N ARG A 69 0.21 8.08 -8.89
CA ARG A 69 0.07 9.14 -7.89
C ARG A 69 -0.99 8.81 -6.84
N LEU A 70 -2.14 8.30 -7.27
CA LEU A 70 -3.17 7.73 -6.40
C LEU A 70 -3.55 6.36 -6.93
N PHE A 71 -3.56 5.35 -6.06
CA PHE A 71 -3.99 4.01 -6.46
C PHE A 71 -4.52 3.20 -5.28
N SER A 72 -5.34 2.21 -5.61
CA SER A 72 -5.92 1.27 -4.66
C SER A 72 -5.26 -0.11 -4.74
N THR A 73 -5.14 -0.80 -3.61
CA THR A 73 -4.78 -2.22 -3.54
C THR A 73 -5.81 -2.99 -2.71
N PHE A 74 -5.70 -4.32 -2.61
CA PHE A 74 -6.56 -5.09 -1.72
C PHE A 74 -6.39 -4.65 -0.26
N ALA A 75 -7.43 -4.81 0.54
CA ALA A 75 -7.39 -4.41 1.95
C ALA A 75 -6.29 -5.16 2.72
N ASN A 76 -5.59 -4.43 3.58
CA ASN A 76 -4.56 -4.95 4.49
C ASN A 76 -3.39 -5.64 3.79
N GLN A 77 -3.09 -5.28 2.54
CA GLN A 77 -1.87 -5.75 1.90
C GLN A 77 -0.65 -5.16 2.61
N GLU A 78 0.47 -5.88 2.56
CA GLU A 78 1.76 -5.33 2.97
C GLU A 78 2.16 -4.28 1.93
N GLN A 79 2.31 -3.04 2.39
CA GLN A 79 2.67 -1.91 1.53
C GLN A 79 4.19 -1.73 1.59
N VAL A 80 4.78 -1.15 0.53
CA VAL A 80 6.22 -0.82 0.46
C VAL A 80 6.69 0.01 1.66
N CYS A 81 5.75 0.74 2.25
CA CYS A 81 5.82 1.62 3.40
C CYS A 81 5.67 0.88 4.77
N TYR A 82 6.11 -0.38 4.91
CA TYR A 82 5.96 -1.14 6.16
C TYR A 82 7.30 -1.37 6.90
N PRO A 83 7.40 -1.06 8.22
CA PRO A 83 6.40 -0.35 9.03
C PRO A 83 6.31 1.14 8.65
N PRO A 84 5.15 1.79 8.84
CA PRO A 84 5.06 3.22 8.62
C PRO A 84 5.83 4.00 9.69
N ASP A 85 6.29 5.20 9.35
CA ASP A 85 6.99 6.08 10.31
C ASP A 85 6.05 6.50 11.45
N THR A 86 4.79 6.77 11.11
CA THR A 86 3.74 7.08 12.08
C THR A 86 2.35 6.78 11.51
N ILE A 87 1.36 6.72 12.40
CA ILE A 87 -0.05 6.61 12.04
C ILE A 87 -0.78 7.76 12.72
N ILE A 88 -1.50 8.54 11.93
CA ILE A 88 -2.35 9.62 12.42
C ILE A 88 -3.82 9.31 12.12
N THR A 89 -4.71 9.89 12.91
CA THR A 89 -6.14 9.91 12.60
C THR A 89 -6.52 11.31 12.16
N ILE A 90 -7.15 11.44 11.01
CA ILE A 90 -7.67 12.72 10.50
C ILE A 90 -9.18 12.63 10.28
N SER A 91 -9.84 13.76 10.39
CA SER A 91 -11.26 13.91 10.07
C SER A 91 -11.52 13.86 8.57
N GLN A 92 -12.78 13.63 8.20
CA GLN A 92 -13.28 13.78 6.84
C GLN A 92 -12.92 15.15 6.24
N GLU A 93 -13.04 16.23 7.00
CA GLU A 93 -12.75 17.58 6.52
C GLU A 93 -11.26 17.78 6.21
N GLU A 94 -10.39 17.29 7.09
CA GLU A 94 -8.94 17.31 6.87
C GLU A 94 -8.54 16.44 5.67
N PHE A 95 -9.16 15.27 5.51
CA PHE A 95 -8.92 14.42 4.35
C PHE A 95 -9.43 15.06 3.06
N ARG A 96 -10.59 15.73 3.08
CA ARG A 96 -11.09 16.52 1.95
C ARG A 96 -10.11 17.62 1.56
N ALA A 97 -9.63 18.41 2.53
CA ALA A 97 -8.66 19.47 2.27
C ALA A 97 -7.34 18.92 1.69
N ALA A 98 -6.88 17.77 2.20
CA ALA A 98 -5.73 17.07 1.64
C ALA A 98 -6.00 16.61 0.19
N MET A 99 -7.15 15.99 -0.09
CA MET A 99 -7.52 15.57 -1.43
C MET A 99 -7.59 16.76 -2.40
N GLN A 100 -8.13 17.91 -1.98
CA GLN A 100 -8.18 19.13 -2.81
C GLN A 100 -6.78 19.59 -3.20
N ASP A 101 -5.87 19.68 -2.24
CA ASP A 101 -4.47 20.00 -2.48
C ASP A 101 -3.80 19.00 -3.41
N PHE A 102 -4.03 17.71 -3.17
CA PHE A 102 -3.44 16.62 -3.94
C PHE A 102 -3.88 16.67 -5.40
N VAL A 103 -5.19 16.82 -5.65
CA VAL A 103 -5.71 16.85 -7.02
C VAL A 103 -5.29 18.13 -7.75
N ASN A 104 -5.18 19.25 -7.04
CA ASN A 104 -4.74 20.51 -7.64
C ASN A 104 -3.29 20.43 -8.17
N GLN A 105 -2.44 19.64 -7.53
CA GLN A 105 -1.05 19.45 -7.90
C GLN A 105 -0.83 18.40 -9.00
N ASN A 106 -1.65 17.35 -9.05
CA ASN A 106 -1.36 16.14 -9.84
C ASN A 106 -2.34 15.85 -10.99
N TYR A 107 -3.34 16.72 -11.23
CA TYR A 107 -4.45 16.46 -12.18
C TYR A 107 -4.75 17.69 -13.05
N SER A 108 -3.73 18.26 -13.67
CA SER A 108 -3.84 19.46 -14.52
C SER A 108 -4.75 19.28 -15.74
N GLN A 109 -5.01 18.03 -16.18
CA GLN A 109 -5.92 17.74 -17.28
C GLN A 109 -7.41 17.85 -16.92
N LEU A 110 -7.75 17.77 -15.63
CA LEU A 110 -9.12 17.94 -15.16
C LEU A 110 -9.43 19.42 -14.95
N SER A 111 -10.66 19.82 -15.25
CA SER A 111 -11.10 21.18 -14.91
C SER A 111 -11.07 21.39 -13.39
N ARG A 112 -11.04 22.65 -12.96
CA ARG A 112 -11.08 22.98 -11.53
C ARG A 112 -12.33 22.41 -10.85
N GLU A 113 -13.48 22.50 -11.51
CA GLU A 113 -14.75 21.99 -10.98
C GLU A 113 -14.73 20.48 -10.81
N GLU A 114 -14.21 19.73 -11.79
CA GLU A 114 -14.05 18.28 -11.70
C GLU A 114 -13.10 17.88 -10.56
N ARG A 115 -11.98 18.61 -10.40
CA ARG A 115 -11.04 18.38 -9.30
C ARG A 115 -11.70 18.59 -7.94
N ASP A 116 -12.41 19.71 -7.77
CA ASP A 116 -13.07 20.04 -6.52
C ASP A 116 -14.16 19.01 -6.17
N ASP A 117 -14.96 18.58 -7.16
CA ASP A 117 -16.01 17.56 -6.99
C ASP A 117 -15.42 16.18 -6.63
N LEU A 118 -14.39 15.72 -7.34
CA LEU A 118 -13.73 14.43 -7.07
C LEU A 118 -13.04 14.42 -5.70
N ALA A 119 -12.37 15.51 -5.33
CA ALA A 119 -11.77 15.66 -4.01
C ALA A 119 -12.82 15.64 -2.88
N MET A 120 -13.94 16.32 -3.09
CA MET A 120 -15.05 16.29 -2.14
C MET A 120 -15.64 14.89 -1.99
N LYS A 121 -15.98 14.22 -3.10
CA LYS A 121 -16.62 12.91 -3.08
C LYS A 121 -15.70 11.84 -2.50
N SER A 122 -14.43 11.80 -2.88
CA SER A 122 -13.46 10.81 -2.38
C SER A 122 -13.31 10.82 -0.84
N ALA A 123 -13.55 11.97 -0.21
CA ALA A 123 -13.53 12.11 1.25
C ALA A 123 -14.80 11.61 1.97
N LEU A 124 -15.86 11.21 1.26
CA LEU A 124 -17.11 10.75 1.87
C LEU A 124 -17.09 9.27 2.30
N ALA A 125 -15.95 8.59 2.17
CA ALA A 125 -15.87 7.16 2.50
C ALA A 125 -15.95 6.89 4.02
N ALA A 126 -15.48 7.82 4.86
CA ALA A 126 -15.51 7.69 6.32
C ALA A 126 -15.54 9.06 7.00
N ASP A 127 -15.95 9.09 8.27
CA ASP A 127 -15.88 10.29 9.11
C ASP A 127 -14.47 10.52 9.66
N LEU A 128 -13.72 9.43 9.88
CA LEU A 128 -12.36 9.41 10.39
C LEU A 128 -11.50 8.47 9.55
N TYR A 129 -10.27 8.87 9.32
CA TYR A 129 -9.30 8.16 8.50
C TYR A 129 -8.03 7.89 9.30
N ALA A 130 -7.66 6.62 9.42
CA ALA A 130 -6.35 6.22 9.88
C ALA A 130 -5.37 6.28 8.69
N VAL A 131 -4.41 7.20 8.74
CA VAL A 131 -3.42 7.41 7.70
C VAL A 131 -2.06 6.97 8.21
N SER A 132 -1.52 5.93 7.61
CA SER A 132 -0.12 5.53 7.78
C SER A 132 0.76 6.42 6.89
N LEU A 133 1.77 7.04 7.50
CA LEU A 133 2.66 7.97 6.83
C LEU A 133 4.05 7.34 6.63
N CYS A 134 4.58 7.47 5.41
CA CYS A 134 5.97 7.19 5.10
C CYS A 134 6.64 8.41 4.49
N LEU A 135 7.60 8.93 5.23
CA LEU A 135 8.26 10.20 5.02
C LEU A 135 9.67 9.90 4.54
N ASN A 136 10.03 10.42 3.35
CA ASN A 136 11.36 10.19 2.77
C ASN A 136 12.52 10.71 3.66
N ASN A 137 12.22 11.57 4.65
CA ASN A 137 13.09 11.97 5.76
C ASN A 137 12.22 12.42 6.95
N SER A 138 12.29 11.69 8.07
CA SER A 138 11.40 11.89 9.23
C SER A 138 11.78 13.08 10.13
N THR A 139 12.98 13.66 9.98
CA THR A 139 13.52 14.67 10.91
C THR A 139 12.87 16.06 10.82
N ASP A 140 12.21 16.40 9.70
CA ASP A 140 11.66 17.73 9.44
C ASP A 140 10.13 17.73 9.27
N VAL A 141 9.42 16.93 10.07
CA VAL A 141 7.95 16.81 9.95
C VAL A 141 7.27 17.44 11.15
N SER A 142 6.71 18.63 10.92
CA SER A 142 5.81 19.29 11.87
C SER A 142 4.39 18.81 11.63
N PHE A 143 3.68 18.53 12.73
CA PHE A 143 2.25 18.22 12.75
C PHE A 143 1.41 19.39 13.30
N VAL A 144 2.04 20.56 13.50
CA VAL A 144 1.38 21.74 14.11
C VAL A 144 0.25 22.27 13.22
N GLU A 145 0.40 22.14 11.90
CA GLU A 145 -0.60 22.58 10.90
C GLU A 145 -1.45 21.41 10.36
N GLY A 146 -1.44 20.26 11.06
CA GLY A 146 -2.16 19.06 10.66
C GLY A 146 -1.28 18.02 9.96
N ALA A 147 -1.91 17.13 9.20
CA ALA A 147 -1.24 16.04 8.51
C ALA A 147 -0.26 16.56 7.43
N PRO A 148 0.99 16.08 7.41
CA PRO A 148 1.99 16.56 6.46
C PRO A 148 1.65 16.09 5.03
N ARG A 149 1.44 17.04 4.10
CA ARG A 149 1.13 16.80 2.68
C ARG A 149 2.38 16.42 1.87
N LYS A 150 3.11 15.40 2.31
CA LYS A 150 4.36 14.91 1.71
C LYS A 150 4.55 13.41 1.93
N GLY A 151 5.40 12.79 1.11
CA GLY A 151 5.73 11.37 1.21
C GLY A 151 4.59 10.48 0.70
N VAL A 152 4.42 9.32 1.33
CA VAL A 152 3.35 8.38 0.98
C VAL A 152 2.34 8.31 2.11
N TRP A 153 1.07 8.56 1.76
CA TRP A 153 -0.05 8.31 2.65
C TRP A 153 -0.68 6.97 2.27
N VAL A 154 -0.94 6.14 3.27
CA VAL A 154 -1.63 4.87 3.10
C VAL A 154 -2.84 4.84 4.02
N LEU A 155 -4.03 4.83 3.43
CA LEU A 155 -5.30 4.61 4.12
C LEU A 155 -5.61 3.11 4.06
N ARG A 156 -5.28 2.39 5.13
CA ARG A 156 -5.48 0.93 5.16
C ARG A 156 -6.93 0.56 5.45
N ASN A 157 -7.38 -0.52 4.84
CA ASN A 157 -8.64 -1.19 5.15
C ASN A 157 -9.86 -0.28 5.06
N LEU A 158 -9.87 0.66 4.10
CA LEU A 158 -10.96 1.61 3.93
C LEU A 158 -12.26 0.84 3.66
N LEU A 159 -13.19 0.93 4.63
CA LEU A 159 -14.45 0.19 4.67
C LEU A 159 -14.30 -1.33 4.47
N ARG A 160 -13.19 -1.92 4.94
CA ARG A 160 -12.86 -3.35 4.78
C ARG A 160 -12.77 -3.85 3.33
N ARG A 161 -12.51 -2.95 2.37
CA ARG A 161 -12.56 -3.28 0.94
C ARG A 161 -11.22 -3.08 0.23
N ARG A 162 -10.51 -1.99 0.52
CA ARG A 162 -9.24 -1.68 -0.14
C ARG A 162 -8.33 -0.81 0.71
N ASP A 163 -7.05 -0.82 0.37
CA ASP A 163 -6.12 0.20 0.80
C ASP A 163 -6.07 1.29 -0.28
N VAL A 164 -5.96 2.56 0.12
CA VAL A 164 -5.75 3.70 -0.80
C VAL A 164 -4.38 4.29 -0.51
N ILE A 165 -3.57 4.44 -1.56
CA ILE A 165 -2.21 4.96 -1.48
C ILE A 165 -2.16 6.27 -2.26
N MET A 166 -1.59 7.31 -1.64
CA MET A 166 -1.33 8.61 -2.24
C MET A 166 0.16 8.92 -2.15
N VAL A 167 0.78 9.21 -3.28
CA VAL A 167 2.19 9.59 -3.40
C VAL A 167 2.26 11.09 -3.67
N TRP A 168 2.52 11.84 -2.61
CA TRP A 168 2.64 13.30 -2.63
C TRP A 168 3.92 13.76 -3.32
#